data_AF-A0A4U0T900-F1
#
_entry.id   AF-A0A4U0T900-F1
#
_cell.length_a   1.000
_cell.length_b   1.000
_cell.length_c   1.000
_cell.angle_alpha   90.00
_cell.angle_beta   90.00
_cell.angle_gamma   90.00
#
_symmetry.space_group_name_H-M   'P 1'
#
loop_
_entity.id
_entity.type
_entity.pdbx_description
1 polymer ?
#
loop_
_entity_poly.entity_id
_entity_poly.type
_entity_poly.pdbx_seq_one_letter_code
_entity_poly.pdbx_strand_id
1 'polypeptide(L)'
;MGNDSTPGFTKEELLLGVALLKGFVEEDEEAVASLEGEGAEDAAQALRGMVALAQVLVYGVIVPRMWVYQKGVSFESTNDVPELNLATFLVDRFEARVEAAHHSPVVLAMSAAELVGLILQFTDTEPEEVPAFLDGIRTRALASMTG
;
A
#
# COMPACT_ATOMS: atom_id res chain seq x y z
N MET A 1 -21.12 -14.79 8.91
CA MET A 1 -20.78 -13.41 8.51
C MET A 1 -19.50 -13.08 9.23
N GLY A 2 -18.37 -13.43 8.61
CA GLY A 2 -17.05 -13.17 9.20
C GLY A 2 -16.83 -11.67 9.21
N ASN A 3 -16.56 -11.12 10.38
CA ASN A 3 -16.12 -9.75 10.52
C ASN A 3 -14.67 -9.75 10.01
N ASP A 4 -14.49 -9.55 8.70
CA ASP A 4 -13.20 -9.55 7.99
C ASP A 4 -12.39 -8.27 8.27
N SER A 5 -12.62 -7.67 9.44
CA SER A 5 -11.90 -6.52 9.94
C SER A 5 -10.60 -7.01 10.56
N THR A 6 -9.61 -7.28 9.71
CA THR A 6 -8.23 -6.96 10.12
C THR A 6 -8.26 -5.45 10.42
N PRO A 7 -7.87 -4.96 11.60
CA PRO A 7 -7.99 -3.54 11.90
C PRO A 7 -7.14 -2.76 10.88
N GLY A 8 -7.77 -1.94 10.03
CA GLY A 8 -7.07 -1.12 9.05
C GLY A 8 -7.90 -0.70 7.83
N PHE A 9 -8.38 -1.65 7.02
CA PHE A 9 -8.99 -1.40 5.69
C PHE A 9 -9.86 -2.59 5.20
N THR A 10 -10.68 -2.36 4.17
CA THR A 10 -11.46 -3.40 3.48
C THR A 10 -10.71 -4.01 2.29
N LYS A 11 -11.13 -5.20 1.85
CA LYS A 11 -10.55 -5.86 0.67
C LYS A 11 -10.75 -5.03 -0.60
N GLU A 12 -11.88 -4.35 -0.73
CA GLU A 12 -12.19 -3.46 -1.84
C GLU A 12 -11.23 -2.27 -1.90
N GLU A 13 -10.92 -1.67 -0.74
CA GLU A 13 -9.92 -0.59 -0.63
C GLU A 13 -8.55 -1.10 -1.11
N LEU A 14 -8.12 -2.28 -0.67
CA LEU A 14 -6.86 -2.88 -1.16
C LEU A 14 -6.86 -3.08 -2.68
N LEU A 15 -7.95 -3.62 -3.25
CA LEU A 15 -8.06 -3.84 -4.69
C LEU A 15 -8.06 -2.52 -5.49
N LEU A 16 -8.69 -1.48 -4.96
CA LEU A 16 -8.66 -0.14 -5.53
C LEU A 16 -7.24 0.44 -5.51
N GLY A 17 -6.52 0.33 -4.39
CA GLY A 17 -5.12 0.75 -4.29
C GLY A 17 -4.22 0.05 -5.31
N VAL A 18 -4.41 -1.25 -5.49
CA VAL A 18 -3.69 -2.02 -6.52
C VAL A 18 -4.00 -1.49 -7.93
N ALA A 19 -5.27 -1.25 -8.25
CA ALA A 19 -5.67 -0.75 -9.56
C ALA A 19 -5.09 0.65 -9.84
N LEU A 20 -5.14 1.56 -8.86
CA LEU A 20 -4.57 2.90 -8.94
C LEU A 20 -3.07 2.86 -9.19
N LEU A 21 -2.32 2.07 -8.41
CA LEU A 21 -0.87 1.98 -8.56
C LEU A 21 -0.47 1.33 -9.89
N LYS A 22 -1.21 0.33 -10.37
CA LYS A 22 -0.98 -0.26 -11.70
C LYS A 22 -1.21 0.76 -12.82
N GLY A 23 -2.34 1.47 -12.79
CA GLY A 23 -2.64 2.51 -13.78
C GLY A 23 -1.55 3.58 -13.82
N PHE A 24 -1.04 3.98 -12.66
CA PHE A 24 0.09 4.89 -12.58
C PHE A 24 1.38 4.34 -13.24
N VAL A 25 1.76 3.09 -12.93
CA VAL A 25 2.98 2.45 -13.47
C VAL A 25 2.88 2.20 -14.98
N GLU A 26 1.68 1.91 -15.46
CA GLU A 26 1.39 1.67 -16.88
C GLU A 26 1.16 2.98 -17.66
N GLU A 27 1.29 4.14 -17.01
CA GLU A 27 1.03 5.48 -17.57
C GLU A 27 -0.40 5.64 -18.15
N ASP A 28 -1.37 4.92 -17.58
CA ASP A 28 -2.79 4.97 -17.96
C ASP A 28 -3.53 6.05 -17.15
N GLU A 29 -3.30 7.31 -17.54
CA GLU A 29 -3.91 8.49 -16.88
C GLU A 29 -5.45 8.45 -16.92
N GLU A 30 -6.06 7.86 -17.95
CA GLU A 30 -7.51 7.76 -18.09
C GLU A 30 -8.10 6.75 -17.09
N ALA A 31 -7.46 5.59 -16.92
CA ALA A 31 -7.87 4.62 -15.92
C ALA A 31 -7.70 5.15 -14.50
N VAL A 32 -6.61 5.87 -14.22
CA VAL A 32 -6.39 6.48 -12.90
C VAL A 32 -7.45 7.55 -12.61
N ALA A 33 -7.70 8.47 -13.54
CA ALA A 33 -8.72 9.51 -13.37
C ALA A 33 -10.13 8.91 -13.15
N SER A 34 -10.45 7.83 -13.85
CA SER A 34 -11.72 7.10 -13.68
C SER A 34 -11.88 6.50 -12.28
N LEU A 35 -10.78 6.05 -11.66
CA LEU A 35 -10.76 5.47 -10.32
C LEU A 35 -10.71 6.51 -9.20
N GLU A 36 -10.08 7.67 -9.43
CA GLU A 36 -10.06 8.79 -8.49
C GLU A 36 -11.39 9.56 -8.43
N GLY A 37 -12.18 9.49 -9.50
CA GLY A 37 -13.46 10.18 -9.62
C GLY A 37 -13.34 11.70 -9.64
N GLU A 38 -14.47 12.39 -9.61
CA GLU A 38 -14.53 13.86 -9.67
C GLU A 38 -14.89 14.49 -8.29
N GLY A 39 -15.24 13.66 -7.31
CA GLY A 39 -15.76 14.08 -6.00
C GLY A 39 -14.78 13.90 -4.84
N ALA A 40 -15.04 14.61 -3.73
CA ALA A 40 -14.28 14.48 -2.48
C ALA A 40 -14.41 13.09 -1.84
N GLU A 41 -15.55 12.43 -2.02
CA GLU A 41 -15.79 11.07 -1.53
C GLU A 41 -14.97 10.04 -2.31
N ASP A 42 -14.92 10.18 -3.64
CA ASP A 42 -14.12 9.33 -4.52
C ASP A 42 -12.61 9.50 -4.23
N ALA A 43 -12.15 10.74 -4.06
CA ALA A 43 -10.76 11.04 -3.68
C ALA A 43 -10.39 10.44 -2.31
N ALA A 44 -11.31 10.49 -1.34
CA ALA A 44 -11.10 9.86 -0.04
C ALA A 44 -11.03 8.32 -0.17
N GLN A 45 -11.83 7.72 -1.05
CA GLN A 45 -11.82 6.29 -1.31
C GLN A 45 -10.53 5.85 -2.02
N ALA A 46 -10.06 6.60 -3.02
CA ALA A 46 -8.78 6.38 -3.68
C ALA A 46 -7.61 6.45 -2.69
N LEU A 47 -7.62 7.45 -1.80
CA LEU A 47 -6.62 7.58 -0.74
C LEU A 47 -6.64 6.38 0.22
N ARG A 48 -7.83 5.94 0.67
CA ARG A 48 -7.96 4.74 1.51
C ARG A 48 -7.42 3.50 0.81
N GLY A 49 -7.63 3.37 -0.50
CA GLY A 49 -7.06 2.28 -1.26
C GLY A 49 -5.53 2.30 -1.29
N MET A 50 -4.93 3.47 -1.49
CA MET A 50 -3.47 3.62 -1.42
C MET A 50 -2.92 3.31 -0.02
N VAL A 51 -3.61 3.68 1.05
CA VAL A 51 -3.23 3.34 2.43
C VAL A 51 -3.34 1.83 2.68
N ALA A 52 -4.42 1.21 2.24
CA ALA A 52 -4.62 -0.24 2.33
C ALA A 52 -3.46 -0.99 1.64
N LEU A 53 -3.08 -0.56 0.45
CA LEU A 53 -1.93 -1.12 -0.26
C LEU A 53 -0.62 -0.89 0.51
N ALA A 54 -0.38 0.32 1.03
CA ALA A 54 0.81 0.64 1.82
C ALA A 54 0.96 -0.27 3.05
N GLN A 55 -0.13 -0.48 3.80
CA GLN A 55 -0.13 -1.37 4.96
C GLN A 55 0.18 -2.83 4.58
N VAL A 56 -0.38 -3.32 3.46
CA VAL A 56 -0.05 -4.67 2.96
C VAL A 56 1.41 -4.79 2.53
N LEU A 57 1.95 -3.78 1.87
CA LEU A 57 3.37 -3.77 1.48
C LEU A 57 4.27 -3.80 2.71
N VAL A 58 4.06 -2.88 3.65
CA VAL A 58 4.93 -2.74 4.82
C VAL A 58 4.80 -3.93 5.76
N TYR A 59 3.60 -4.26 6.23
CA TYR A 59 3.42 -5.32 7.22
C TYR A 59 3.37 -6.73 6.62
N GLY A 60 2.94 -6.86 5.37
CA GLY A 60 2.78 -8.15 4.69
C GLY A 60 3.99 -8.59 3.86
N VAL A 61 4.86 -7.66 3.45
CA VAL A 61 6.02 -7.97 2.60
C VAL A 61 7.33 -7.51 3.24
N ILE A 62 7.47 -6.22 3.53
CA ILE A 62 8.73 -5.61 3.96
C ILE A 62 9.14 -6.13 5.35
N VAL A 63 8.28 -5.98 6.35
CA VAL A 63 8.51 -6.45 7.73
C VAL A 63 8.87 -7.95 7.77
N PRO A 64 8.10 -8.87 7.15
CA PRO A 64 8.48 -10.28 7.10
C PRO A 64 9.81 -10.53 6.40
N ARG A 65 10.09 -9.85 5.29
CA ARG A 65 11.33 -10.03 4.54
C ARG A 65 12.55 -9.58 5.33
N MET A 66 12.42 -8.46 6.05
CA MET A 66 13.45 -7.98 6.98
C MET A 66 13.67 -8.94 8.15
N TRP A 67 12.61 -9.56 8.68
CA TRP A 67 12.73 -10.63 9.67
C TRP A 67 13.36 -11.91 9.12
N VAL A 68 13.03 -12.32 7.89
CA VAL A 68 13.54 -13.56 7.27
C VAL A 68 15.02 -13.43 6.87
N TYR A 69 15.48 -12.24 6.44
CA TYR A 69 16.90 -11.97 6.18
C TYR A 69 17.76 -11.94 7.45
N GLN A 70 17.16 -11.89 8.64
CA GLN A 70 17.87 -11.86 9.92
C GLN A 70 17.74 -13.17 10.72
N LYS A 71 18.10 -14.32 10.13
CA LYS A 71 18.46 -15.53 10.91
C LYS A 71 19.79 -15.38 11.68
N GLY A 72 20.06 -14.22 12.26
CA GLY A 72 21.29 -13.92 12.99
C GLY A 72 21.30 -12.63 13.81
N VAL A 73 20.17 -11.92 13.94
CA VAL A 73 20.11 -10.66 14.72
C VAL A 73 19.18 -10.84 15.91
N SER A 74 19.65 -10.42 17.09
CA SER A 74 18.91 -10.47 18.36
C SER A 74 17.69 -9.53 18.31
N PHE A 75 16.57 -9.98 18.90
CA PHE A 75 15.33 -9.19 19.05
C PHE A 75 15.56 -7.85 19.78
N GLU A 76 16.65 -7.71 20.54
CA GLU A 76 17.00 -6.48 21.25
C GLU A 76 17.61 -5.40 20.34
N SER A 77 17.96 -5.74 19.09
CA SER A 77 18.65 -4.85 18.13
C SER A 77 17.81 -4.40 16.95
N THR A 78 16.53 -4.79 16.85
CA THR A 78 15.63 -4.39 15.75
C THR A 78 15.08 -2.97 15.86
N ASN A 79 15.34 -2.26 16.97
CA ASN A 79 14.89 -0.87 17.16
C ASN A 79 15.59 0.14 16.22
N ASP A 80 16.67 -0.28 15.54
CA ASP A 80 17.55 0.62 14.81
C ASP A 80 17.84 0.10 13.38
N VAL A 81 16.80 -0.38 12.70
CA VAL A 81 16.88 -0.68 11.26
C VAL A 81 16.30 0.50 10.48
N PRO A 82 17.13 1.39 9.89
CA PRO A 82 16.67 2.61 9.25
C PRO A 82 15.60 2.39 8.18
N GLU A 83 15.72 1.29 7.43
CA GLU A 83 14.81 0.84 6.39
C GLU A 83 13.40 0.54 6.93
N LEU A 84 13.32 -0.15 8.07
CA LEU A 84 12.05 -0.49 8.71
C LEU A 84 11.40 0.76 9.28
N ASN A 85 12.19 1.59 9.96
CA ASN A 85 11.72 2.85 10.54
C ASN A 85 11.18 3.79 9.45
N LEU A 86 11.83 3.84 8.28
CA LEU A 86 11.35 4.60 7.13
C LEU A 86 10.03 4.03 6.59
N ALA A 87 9.94 2.71 6.41
CA ALA A 87 8.72 2.08 5.92
C ALA A 87 7.53 2.30 6.87
N THR A 88 7.72 2.13 8.18
CA THR A 88 6.68 2.38 9.19
C THR A 88 6.30 3.86 9.27
N PHE A 89 7.28 4.77 9.25
CA PHE A 89 7.02 6.22 9.22
C PHE A 89 6.14 6.63 8.02
N LEU A 90 6.36 6.02 6.86
CA LEU A 90 5.54 6.28 5.67
C LEU A 90 4.09 5.83 5.87
N VAL A 91 3.85 4.67 6.49
CA VAL A 91 2.49 4.19 6.83
C VAL A 91 1.78 5.13 7.81
N ASP A 92 2.45 5.54 8.89
CA ASP A 92 1.87 6.47 9.87
C ASP A 92 1.48 7.81 9.21
N ARG A 93 2.30 8.26 8.26
CA ARG A 93 2.02 9.47 7.47
C ARG A 93 0.82 9.29 6.54
N PHE A 94 0.61 8.12 5.97
CA PHE A 94 -0.58 7.79 5.17
C PHE A 94 -1.86 7.86 6.02
N GLU A 95 -1.85 7.24 7.20
CA GLU A 95 -3.02 7.22 8.09
C GLU A 95 -3.41 8.63 8.56
N ALA A 96 -2.42 9.44 8.97
CA ALA A 96 -2.66 10.84 9.34
C ALA A 96 -3.24 11.67 8.18
N ARG A 97 -2.93 11.31 6.93
CA ARG A 97 -3.43 11.98 5.72
C ARG A 97 -4.85 11.56 5.36
N VAL A 98 -5.25 10.31 5.60
CA VAL A 98 -6.66 9.87 5.46
C VAL A 98 -7.56 10.73 6.33
N GLU A 99 -7.16 10.93 7.59
CA GLU A 99 -7.92 11.76 8.51
C GLU A 99 -7.95 13.23 8.07
N ALA A 100 -6.86 13.75 7.50
CA ALA A 100 -6.81 15.10 6.95
C ALA A 100 -7.69 15.26 5.69
N ALA A 101 -7.75 14.25 4.81
CA ALA A 101 -8.55 14.27 3.60
C ALA A 101 -10.06 14.34 3.87
N HIS A 102 -10.52 13.77 5.00
CA HIS A 102 -11.90 13.94 5.48
C HIS A 102 -12.26 15.42 5.74
N HIS A 103 -11.27 16.26 6.07
CA HIS A 103 -11.46 17.66 6.43
C HIS A 103 -11.05 18.64 5.32
N SER A 104 -10.10 18.23 4.46
CA SER A 104 -9.62 19.02 3.32
C SER A 104 -9.22 18.09 2.16
N PRO A 105 -10.06 17.99 1.11
CA PRO A 105 -9.80 17.11 -0.04
C PRO A 105 -8.52 17.44 -0.82
N VAL A 106 -7.91 18.61 -0.57
CA VAL A 106 -6.68 19.08 -1.22
C VAL A 106 -5.42 18.44 -0.60
N VAL A 107 -5.52 17.79 0.56
CA VAL A 107 -4.37 17.14 1.21
C VAL A 107 -4.09 15.80 0.55
N LEU A 108 -3.33 15.87 -0.55
CA LEU A 108 -3.00 14.72 -1.39
C LEU A 108 -2.19 13.64 -0.65
N ALA A 109 -2.53 12.40 -0.99
CA ALA A 109 -1.85 11.16 -0.67
C ALA A 109 -0.32 11.25 -0.86
N MET A 110 0.43 10.31 -0.29
CA MET A 110 1.74 10.05 -0.88
C MET A 110 1.56 9.71 -2.36
N SER A 111 2.48 10.15 -3.20
CA SER A 111 2.39 9.91 -4.64
C SER A 111 2.54 8.41 -4.90
N ALA A 112 1.91 7.94 -5.97
CA ALA A 112 2.12 6.58 -6.46
C ALA A 112 3.62 6.26 -6.65
N ALA A 113 4.44 7.26 -6.99
CA ALA A 113 5.90 7.13 -7.05
C ALA A 113 6.54 6.74 -5.71
N GLU A 114 6.02 7.19 -4.56
CA GLU A 114 6.54 6.77 -3.25
C GLU A 114 6.21 5.30 -2.93
N LEU A 115 5.02 4.80 -3.31
CA LEU A 115 4.69 3.37 -3.17
C LEU A 115 5.51 2.49 -4.12
N VAL A 116 5.72 2.94 -5.37
CA VAL A 116 6.65 2.26 -6.29
C VAL A 116 8.05 2.22 -5.69
N GLY A 117 8.53 3.34 -5.14
CA GLY A 117 9.83 3.41 -4.46
C GLY A 117 9.95 2.40 -3.32
N LEU A 118 8.91 2.23 -2.50
CA LEU A 118 8.88 1.21 -1.45
C LEU A 118 9.00 -0.22 -1.99
N ILE A 119 8.30 -0.52 -3.09
CA ILE A 119 8.40 -1.84 -3.73
C ILE A 119 9.85 -2.05 -4.18
N LEU A 120 10.36 -1.18 -5.05
CA LEU A 120 11.70 -1.34 -5.63
C LEU A 120 12.83 -1.35 -4.59
N GLN A 121 12.71 -0.56 -3.52
CA GLN A 121 13.77 -0.46 -2.51
C GLN A 121 13.80 -1.66 -1.54
N PHE A 122 12.63 -2.23 -1.24
CA PHE A 122 12.51 -3.24 -0.18
C PHE A 122 12.15 -4.63 -0.68
N THR A 123 11.96 -4.80 -1.99
CA THR A 123 11.81 -6.09 -2.66
C THR A 123 12.90 -6.27 -3.72
N ASP A 124 13.08 -7.49 -4.24
CA ASP A 124 13.95 -7.73 -5.41
C ASP A 124 13.18 -7.50 -6.72
N THR A 125 12.20 -6.61 -6.72
CA THR A 125 11.33 -6.37 -7.89
C THR A 125 11.97 -5.30 -8.75
N GLU A 126 12.19 -5.61 -10.03
CA GLU A 126 12.66 -4.63 -11.02
C GLU A 126 11.49 -3.71 -11.45
N PRO A 127 11.76 -2.49 -11.96
CA PRO A 127 10.72 -1.54 -12.38
C PRO A 127 9.65 -2.14 -13.30
N GLU A 128 10.06 -2.93 -14.29
CA GLU A 128 9.18 -3.60 -15.24
C GLU A 128 8.35 -4.74 -14.62
N GLU A 129 8.73 -5.25 -13.45
CA GLU A 129 8.06 -6.34 -12.77
C GLU A 129 7.00 -5.87 -11.76
N VAL A 130 6.94 -4.56 -11.48
CA VAL A 130 6.00 -3.97 -10.53
C VAL A 130 4.53 -4.34 -10.84
N PRO A 131 4.04 -4.28 -12.09
CA PRO A 131 2.66 -4.69 -12.40
C PRO A 131 2.37 -6.16 -12.04
N ALA A 132 3.33 -7.06 -12.31
CA ALA A 132 3.19 -8.48 -12.00
C ALA A 132 3.24 -8.75 -10.50
N PHE A 133 4.09 -8.02 -9.76
CA PHE A 133 4.12 -8.05 -8.31
C PHE A 133 2.75 -7.63 -7.70
N LEU A 134 2.16 -6.56 -8.24
CA LEU A 134 0.84 -6.08 -7.83
C LEU A 134 -0.28 -7.09 -8.14
N ASP A 135 -0.20 -7.81 -9.27
CA ASP A 135 -1.13 -8.91 -9.58
C ASP A 135 -1.04 -10.07 -8.57
N GLY A 136 0.15 -10.30 -7.98
CA GLY A 136 0.33 -11.25 -6.89
C GLY A 136 -0.36 -10.83 -5.58
N ILE A 137 -0.41 -9.52 -5.29
CA ILE A 137 -1.19 -8.99 -4.15
C ILE A 137 -2.69 -9.13 -4.44
N ARG A 138 -3.14 -8.70 -5.62
CA ARG A 138 -4.53 -8.85 -6.07
C ARG A 138 -5.02 -10.30 -5.99
N THR A 139 -4.24 -11.25 -6.51
CA THR A 139 -4.61 -12.68 -6.52
C THR A 139 -4.78 -13.22 -5.11
N ARG A 140 -3.89 -12.87 -4.18
CA ARG A 140 -4.00 -13.26 -2.76
C ARG A 140 -5.22 -12.62 -2.08
N ALA A 141 -5.48 -11.34 -2.34
CA ALA A 141 -6.66 -10.65 -1.82
C ALA A 141 -7.95 -11.35 -2.29
N LEU A 142 -8.07 -11.67 -3.58
CA LEU A 142 -9.22 -12.38 -4.14
C LEU A 142 -9.38 -13.81 -3.61
N ALA A 143 -8.28 -14.56 -3.47
CA ALA A 143 -8.32 -15.92 -2.93
C ALA A 143 -8.84 -15.96 -1.48
N SER A 144 -8.62 -14.89 -0.71
CA SER A 144 -9.14 -14.76 0.65
C SER A 144 -10.66 -14.47 0.71
N MET A 145 -11.32 -14.18 -0.42
CA MET A 145 -12.78 -13.94 -0.48
C MET A 145 -13.60 -15.21 -0.69
N THR A 146 -12.96 -16.30 -1.13
CA THR A 146 -13.62 -17.58 -1.43
C THR A 146 -13.54 -18.60 -0.28
N GLY A 147 -12.92 -18.22 0.84
CA GLY A 147 -12.70 -19.07 2.03
C GLY A 147 -13.65 -18.77 3.17
#